data_AF-A0AB34VGR8-F1
#
_entry.id   AF-A0AB34VGR8-F1
#
_cell.length_a   1.000
_cell.length_b   1.000
_cell.length_c   1.000
_cell.angle_alpha   90.00
_cell.angle_beta   90.00
_cell.angle_gamma   90.00
#
_symmetry.space_group_name_H-M   'P 1'
#
loop_
_entity.id
_entity.type
_entity.pdbx_description
1 polymer ?
#
loop_
_entity_poly.entity_id
_entity_poly.type
_entity_poly.pdbx_seq_one_letter_code
_entity_poly.pdbx_strand_id
1 'polypeptide(L)'
;MRGMCKLCLAESDLQQSHVIPRSYFKRLKNENGKIVVFEDGIKSLVGNFDPKEPMLCRNCEQFLSINYEQYGIRVLRDHNNFRKNADHIIIGSFQYERFYLYLLSILWRVSIAKDAYYDTVQGTESLDDLFRHCIAEKKLRINKLSGLRLDHFIKVSVFRIVDSTFHISDEIIKDILSNFVQKISETHKGITWYFIVEGFIIYYNFFIGKGFHEIRATKFLSQLKKGSHQKILKVEITQSKTLIDLFNSMIRG
;
A
#
# COMPACT_ATOMS: atom_id res chain seq x y z
N MET A 1 16.49 5.75 20.91
CA MET A 1 16.15 4.54 21.70
C MET A 1 16.98 3.40 21.13
N ARG A 2 17.74 2.69 21.97
CA ARG A 2 18.54 1.55 21.51
C ARG A 2 17.64 0.31 21.44
N GLY A 3 17.76 -0.45 20.36
CA GLY A 3 16.95 -1.67 20.15
C GLY A 3 17.35 -2.40 18.87
N MET A 4 16.66 -3.50 18.58
CA MET A 4 16.90 -4.29 17.38
C MET A 4 16.15 -3.70 16.18
N CYS A 5 16.89 -3.31 15.14
CA CYS A 5 16.30 -2.82 13.90
C CYS A 5 15.51 -3.93 13.21
N LYS A 6 14.24 -3.65 12.86
CA LYS A 6 13.35 -4.66 12.28
C LYS A 6 13.75 -5.14 10.88
N LEU A 7 14.52 -4.35 10.12
CA LEU A 7 14.95 -4.74 8.77
C LEU A 7 16.26 -5.55 8.77
N CYS A 8 17.33 -4.98 9.33
CA CYS A 8 18.66 -5.62 9.34
C CYS A 8 18.92 -6.53 10.53
N LEU A 9 18.02 -6.54 11.52
CA LEU A 9 18.12 -7.34 12.76
C LEU A 9 19.35 -7.01 13.63
N ALA A 10 20.03 -5.90 13.36
CA ALA A 10 21.16 -5.43 14.17
C ALA A 10 20.70 -4.51 15.30
N GLU A 11 21.37 -4.60 16.44
CA GLU A 11 21.21 -3.63 17.53
C GLU A 11 21.72 -2.25 17.09
N SER A 12 20.92 -1.21 17.29
CA SER A 12 21.23 0.15 16.83
C SER A 12 20.34 1.21 17.49
N ASP A 13 20.65 2.47 17.25
CA ASP A 13 19.76 3.59 17.58
C ASP A 13 18.59 3.65 16.58
N LEU A 14 17.42 3.25 17.06
CA LEU A 14 16.19 3.24 16.29
C LEU A 14 15.68 4.67 16.07
N GLN A 15 15.27 4.92 14.83
CA GLN A 15 14.64 6.15 14.37
C GLN A 15 13.13 6.08 14.58
N GLN A 16 12.49 7.24 14.70
CA GLN A 16 11.03 7.37 14.67
C GLN A 16 10.53 7.15 13.24
N SER A 17 10.33 5.88 12.91
CA SER A 17 10.00 5.40 11.58
C SER A 17 8.54 5.67 11.27
N HIS A 18 8.30 6.12 10.05
CA HIS A 18 6.97 6.24 9.49
C HIS A 18 6.54 4.90 8.87
N VAL A 19 5.40 4.36 9.29
CA VAL A 19 4.83 3.13 8.70
C VAL A 19 4.43 3.36 7.24
N ILE A 20 3.65 4.41 6.99
CA ILE A 20 3.36 4.94 5.65
C ILE A 20 4.37 6.04 5.32
N PRO A 21 4.98 6.12 4.12
CA PRO A 21 6.06 7.08 3.83
C PRO A 21 5.73 8.54 4.21
N ARG A 22 6.66 9.20 4.92
CA ARG A 22 6.53 10.58 5.42
C ARG A 22 6.06 11.59 4.38
N SER A 23 6.45 11.40 3.13
CA SER A 23 6.11 12.29 2.02
C SER A 23 4.60 12.44 1.78
N TYR A 24 3.82 11.42 2.14
CA TYR A 24 2.36 11.50 2.06
C TYR A 24 1.80 12.42 3.15
N PHE A 25 2.22 12.24 4.40
CA PHE A 25 1.82 13.11 5.52
C PHE A 25 2.23 14.58 5.32
N LYS A 26 3.42 14.84 4.78
CA LYS A 26 3.89 16.21 4.50
C LYS A 26 2.98 16.95 3.52
N ARG A 27 2.48 16.25 2.50
CA ARG A 27 1.62 16.83 1.48
C ARG A 27 0.29 17.26 2.08
N LEU A 28 -0.33 16.37 2.86
CA LEU A 28 -1.62 16.63 3.52
C LEU A 28 -1.56 17.87 4.43
N LYS A 29 -0.46 18.05 5.17
CA LYS A 29 -0.26 19.24 6.03
C LYS A 29 -0.21 20.56 5.26
N ASN A 30 0.19 20.53 3.99
CA ASN A 30 0.31 21.74 3.17
C ASN A 30 -0.97 22.04 2.37
N GLU A 31 -1.82 21.04 2.13
CA GLU A 31 -2.95 21.11 1.19
C GLU A 31 -4.32 21.02 1.91
N ASN A 32 -4.37 21.20 3.23
CA ASN A 32 -5.56 20.94 4.08
C ASN A 32 -6.11 19.50 3.93
N GLY A 33 -5.23 18.56 3.57
CA GLY A 33 -5.59 17.17 3.35
C GLY A 33 -6.04 16.46 4.63
N LYS A 34 -6.90 15.47 4.47
CA LYS A 34 -7.54 14.74 5.58
C LYS A 34 -6.95 13.33 5.68
N ILE A 35 -6.57 12.91 6.88
CA ILE A 35 -6.25 11.51 7.16
C ILE A 35 -7.48 10.86 7.73
N VAL A 36 -7.85 9.73 7.13
CA VAL A 36 -9.04 8.99 7.52
C VAL A 36 -8.66 7.64 8.10
N VAL A 37 -9.03 7.41 9.35
CA VAL A 37 -8.86 6.11 10.02
C VAL A 37 -10.20 5.39 10.00
N PHE A 38 -10.25 4.22 9.39
CA PHE A 38 -11.43 3.37 9.44
C PHE A 38 -11.42 2.54 10.73
N GLU A 39 -12.46 2.68 11.54
CA GLU A 39 -12.75 1.84 12.70
C GLU A 39 -13.99 0.99 12.41
N ASP A 40 -13.81 -0.34 12.37
CA ASP A 40 -14.85 -1.38 12.30
C ASP A 40 -16.07 -1.06 11.43
N GLY A 41 -15.83 -0.45 10.26
CA GLY A 41 -16.86 -0.20 9.23
C GLY A 41 -18.00 0.73 9.64
N ILE A 42 -17.93 1.40 10.80
CA ILE A 42 -19.04 2.20 11.35
C ILE A 42 -18.62 3.66 11.61
N LYS A 43 -17.35 3.93 11.92
CA LYS A 43 -16.86 5.30 12.13
C LYS A 43 -15.53 5.53 11.45
N SER A 44 -15.41 6.69 10.83
CA SER A 44 -14.15 7.18 10.29
C SER A 44 -13.69 8.37 11.12
N LEU A 45 -12.53 8.26 11.77
CA LEU A 45 -11.90 9.41 12.42
C LEU A 45 -11.14 10.21 11.37
N VAL A 46 -11.40 11.50 11.33
CA VAL A 46 -10.73 12.45 10.44
C VAL A 46 -9.84 13.35 11.29
N GLY A 47 -8.55 13.44 10.96
CA GLY A 47 -7.61 14.26 11.73
C GLY A 47 -6.23 14.38 11.12
N ASN A 48 -5.34 15.11 11.82
CA ASN A 48 -3.95 15.32 11.42
C ASN A 48 -3.02 14.33 12.14
N PHE A 49 -3.16 13.05 11.83
CA PHE A 49 -2.33 11.98 12.39
C PHE A 49 -0.96 11.90 11.70
N ASP A 50 0.12 11.66 12.44
CA ASP A 50 1.46 11.45 11.85
C ASP A 50 2.18 10.35 12.65
N PRO A 51 1.59 9.13 12.72
CA PRO A 51 2.04 8.08 13.61
C PRO A 51 3.46 7.64 13.24
N LYS A 52 4.29 7.52 14.27
CA LYS A 52 5.69 7.11 14.18
C LYS A 52 6.02 6.27 15.39
N GLU A 53 6.88 5.28 15.18
CA GLU A 53 7.38 4.46 16.26
C GLU A 53 8.85 4.08 16.03
N PRO A 54 9.61 3.77 17.09
CA PRO A 54 10.97 3.26 16.94
C PRO A 54 11.00 1.89 16.24
N MET A 55 11.46 1.83 14.98
CA MET A 55 11.44 0.58 14.19
C MET A 55 12.75 0.29 13.46
N LEU A 56 13.31 1.28 12.76
CA LEU A 56 14.44 1.09 11.87
C LEU A 56 15.66 1.89 12.31
N CYS A 57 16.86 1.38 12.03
CA CYS A 57 18.08 2.17 12.16
C CYS A 57 18.18 3.19 11.01
N ARG A 58 19.02 4.21 11.18
CA ARG A 58 19.22 5.25 10.16
C ARG A 58 19.62 4.69 8.78
N ASN A 59 20.44 3.64 8.74
CA ASN A 59 20.87 3.02 7.49
C ASN A 59 19.71 2.33 6.77
N CYS A 60 18.82 1.67 7.51
CA CYS A 60 17.64 1.02 6.95
C CYS A 60 16.59 2.02 6.48
N GLU A 61 16.40 3.13 7.20
CA GLU A 61 15.58 4.27 6.73
C GLU A 61 16.08 4.79 5.38
N GLN A 62 17.39 5.07 5.29
CA GLN A 62 18.00 5.56 4.06
C GLN A 62 17.91 4.53 2.92
N PHE A 63 18.10 3.24 3.23
CA PHE A 63 17.95 2.15 2.28
C PHE A 63 16.53 2.13 1.67
N LEU A 64 15.47 2.17 2.48
CA LEU A 64 14.09 2.17 1.99
C LEU A 64 13.80 3.43 1.16
N SER A 65 14.28 4.59 1.63
CA SER A 65 14.10 5.86 0.91
C SER A 65 14.68 5.81 -0.51
N ILE A 66 15.96 5.42 -0.65
CA ILE A 66 16.69 5.41 -1.92
C ILE A 66 16.17 4.30 -2.85
N ASN A 67 16.01 3.09 -2.32
CA ASN A 67 15.70 1.92 -3.16
C ASN A 67 14.21 1.88 -3.54
N TYR A 68 13.31 2.42 -2.70
CA TYR A 68 11.89 2.22 -2.87
C TYR A 68 11.09 3.52 -2.87
N GLU A 69 11.11 4.30 -1.79
CA GLU A 69 10.11 5.36 -1.58
C GLU A 69 10.21 6.47 -2.62
N GLN A 70 11.42 6.93 -2.95
CA GLN A 70 11.61 7.96 -3.98
C GLN A 70 11.00 7.57 -5.33
N TYR A 71 11.14 6.30 -5.72
CA TYR A 71 10.57 5.79 -6.96
C TYR A 71 9.06 5.55 -6.83
N GLY A 72 8.61 4.89 -5.75
CA GLY A 72 7.21 4.56 -5.52
C GLY A 72 6.30 5.78 -5.41
N ILE A 73 6.73 6.81 -4.69
CA ILE A 73 6.00 8.07 -4.57
C ILE A 73 5.90 8.77 -5.93
N ARG A 74 7.01 8.82 -6.69
CA ARG A 74 7.01 9.42 -8.03
C ARG A 74 6.05 8.70 -8.98
N VAL A 75 5.98 7.36 -8.95
CA VAL A 75 5.04 6.60 -9.79
C VAL A 75 3.59 7.03 -9.55
N LEU A 76 3.21 7.40 -8.32
CA LEU A 76 1.85 7.80 -7.99
C LEU A 76 1.58 9.29 -8.22
N ARG A 77 2.62 10.15 -8.11
CA ARG A 77 2.50 11.61 -8.23
C ARG A 77 2.80 12.18 -9.61
N ASP A 78 3.64 11.53 -10.39
CA ASP A 78 4.10 12.05 -11.67
C ASP A 78 3.07 11.83 -12.78
N HIS A 79 2.06 12.70 -12.79
CA HIS A 79 0.95 12.64 -13.73
C HIS A 79 1.37 12.89 -15.19
N ASN A 80 2.56 13.45 -15.43
CA ASN A 80 3.06 13.64 -16.81
C ASN A 80 3.37 12.30 -17.48
N ASN A 81 3.66 11.26 -16.68
CA ASN A 81 3.87 9.90 -17.17
C ASN A 81 2.55 9.11 -17.34
N PHE A 82 1.39 9.74 -17.15
CA PHE A 82 0.09 9.08 -17.24
C PHE A 82 -0.58 9.37 -18.57
N ARG A 83 -0.79 8.32 -19.37
CA ARG A 83 -1.76 8.38 -20.47
C ARG A 83 -3.15 8.07 -19.92
N LYS A 84 -4.03 9.08 -19.91
CA LYS A 84 -5.41 8.96 -19.41
C LYS A 84 -6.35 8.48 -20.52
N ASN A 85 -7.14 7.45 -20.23
CA ASN A 85 -8.24 6.96 -21.06
C ASN A 85 -9.56 7.05 -20.27
N ALA A 86 -10.68 6.68 -20.87
CA ALA A 86 -12.00 6.76 -20.23
C ALA A 86 -12.09 5.91 -18.96
N ASP A 87 -11.75 4.61 -19.06
CA ASP A 87 -11.88 3.58 -18.02
C ASP A 87 -10.58 3.29 -17.25
N HIS A 88 -9.44 3.85 -17.68
CA HIS A 88 -8.14 3.52 -17.13
C HIS A 88 -7.08 4.61 -17.35
N ILE A 89 -5.95 4.46 -16.68
CA ILE A 89 -4.70 5.17 -16.98
C ILE A 89 -3.61 4.16 -17.35
N ILE A 90 -2.62 4.58 -18.14
CA ILE A 90 -1.41 3.81 -18.41
C ILE A 90 -0.23 4.60 -17.85
N ILE A 91 0.53 3.97 -16.96
CA ILE A 91 1.76 4.52 -16.40
C ILE A 91 2.94 3.91 -17.17
N GLY A 92 3.75 4.77 -17.81
CA GLY A 92 4.97 4.36 -18.52
C GLY A 92 6.21 4.28 -17.64
N SER A 93 7.33 3.83 -18.21
CA SER A 93 8.65 3.75 -17.55
C SER A 93 8.63 3.01 -16.20
N PHE A 94 7.77 2.00 -16.10
CA PHE A 94 7.44 1.31 -14.86
C PHE A 94 8.43 0.16 -14.56
N GLN A 95 9.06 0.21 -13.40
CA GLN A 95 9.90 -0.84 -12.84
C GLN A 95 9.07 -1.70 -11.88
N TYR A 96 8.48 -2.79 -12.40
CA TYR A 96 7.56 -3.64 -11.65
C TYR A 96 8.09 -4.11 -10.29
N GLU A 97 9.26 -4.74 -10.25
CA GLU A 97 9.78 -5.32 -8.99
C GLU A 97 10.07 -4.23 -7.96
N ARG A 98 10.58 -3.08 -8.40
CA ARG A 98 10.85 -1.93 -7.53
C ARG A 98 9.58 -1.32 -6.96
N PHE A 99 8.53 -1.17 -7.78
CA PHE A 99 7.24 -0.67 -7.30
C PHE A 99 6.55 -1.67 -6.36
N TYR A 100 6.63 -2.96 -6.69
CA TYR A 100 6.07 -4.01 -5.84
C TYR A 100 6.76 -4.03 -4.48
N LEU A 101 8.10 -4.04 -4.44
CA LEU A 101 8.87 -4.03 -3.19
C LEU A 101 8.63 -2.75 -2.38
N TYR A 102 8.39 -1.63 -3.04
CA TYR A 102 7.94 -0.41 -2.40
C TYR A 102 6.62 -0.62 -1.65
N LEU A 103 5.58 -1.12 -2.33
CA LEU A 103 4.29 -1.38 -1.71
C LEU A 103 4.39 -2.44 -0.61
N LEU A 104 5.18 -3.50 -0.84
CA LEU A 104 5.48 -4.52 0.15
C LEU A 104 6.13 -3.92 1.41
N SER A 105 7.05 -2.95 1.25
CA SER A 105 7.68 -2.30 2.40
C SER A 105 6.71 -1.51 3.26
N ILE A 106 5.63 -0.97 2.67
CA ILE A 106 4.56 -0.33 3.43
C ILE A 106 3.76 -1.39 4.18
N LEU A 107 3.26 -2.42 3.49
CA LEU A 107 2.50 -3.51 4.12
C LEU A 107 3.28 -4.18 5.26
N TRP A 108 4.57 -4.44 5.06
CA TRP A 108 5.45 -5.03 6.05
C TRP A 108 5.61 -4.14 7.29
N ARG A 109 5.81 -2.83 7.12
CA ARG A 109 5.88 -1.92 8.28
C ARG A 109 4.57 -1.87 9.03
N VAL A 110 3.44 -1.95 8.32
CA VAL A 110 2.10 -2.01 8.93
C VAL A 110 1.94 -3.30 9.74
N SER A 111 2.35 -4.46 9.21
CA SER A 111 2.15 -5.75 9.87
C SER A 111 2.97 -5.93 11.15
N ILE A 112 4.10 -5.24 11.28
CA ILE A 112 4.95 -5.27 12.47
C ILE A 112 4.76 -4.06 13.40
N ALA A 113 3.90 -3.11 12.99
CA ALA A 113 3.65 -1.92 13.77
C ALA A 113 2.89 -2.26 15.05
N LYS A 114 3.19 -1.53 16.14
CA LYS A 114 2.52 -1.72 17.43
C LYS A 114 1.60 -0.57 17.80
N ASP A 115 1.67 0.52 17.05
CA ASP A 115 0.81 1.67 17.24
C ASP A 115 -0.66 1.27 16.97
N ALA A 116 -1.56 1.70 17.85
CA ALA A 116 -3.00 1.43 17.76
C ALA A 116 -3.63 1.88 16.42
N TYR A 117 -3.06 2.89 15.75
CA TYR A 117 -3.49 3.30 14.40
C TYR A 117 -3.35 2.19 13.33
N TYR A 118 -2.54 1.16 13.61
CA TYR A 118 -2.25 0.02 12.73
C TYR A 118 -2.71 -1.33 13.29
N ASP A 119 -3.42 -1.35 14.42
CA ASP A 119 -3.93 -2.59 15.06
C ASP A 119 -4.97 -3.35 14.20
N THR A 120 -5.44 -2.72 13.13
CA THR A 120 -6.35 -3.32 12.15
C THR A 120 -5.69 -4.41 11.29
N VAL A 121 -4.36 -4.54 11.31
CA VAL A 121 -3.62 -5.51 10.53
C VAL A 121 -2.92 -6.51 11.45
N GLN A 122 -3.21 -7.79 11.27
CA GLN A 122 -2.59 -8.87 12.04
C GLN A 122 -1.41 -9.46 11.27
N GLY A 123 -0.19 -9.09 11.68
CA GLY A 123 1.04 -9.70 11.19
C GLY A 123 1.22 -11.14 11.70
N THR A 124 2.14 -11.88 11.06
CA THR A 124 2.62 -13.17 11.58
C THR A 124 4.13 -13.23 11.38
N GLU A 125 4.86 -13.73 12.39
CA GLU A 125 6.33 -13.70 12.38
C GLU A 125 6.96 -14.30 11.12
N SER A 126 6.41 -15.41 10.63
CA SER A 126 6.92 -16.11 9.45
C SER A 126 6.69 -15.35 8.14
N LEU A 127 5.53 -14.70 8.01
CA LEU A 127 5.22 -13.89 6.83
C LEU A 127 5.96 -12.56 6.86
N ASP A 128 6.10 -11.95 8.04
CA ASP A 128 6.80 -10.70 8.23
C ASP A 128 8.31 -10.85 7.98
N ASP A 129 8.92 -11.97 8.40
CA ASP A 129 10.32 -12.26 8.08
C ASP A 129 10.51 -12.50 6.57
N LEU A 130 9.54 -13.16 5.91
CA LEU A 130 9.57 -13.32 4.46
C LEU A 130 9.51 -11.98 3.73
N PHE A 131 8.65 -11.06 4.17
CA PHE A 131 8.58 -9.71 3.60
C PHE A 131 9.90 -8.97 3.82
N ARG A 132 10.39 -8.95 5.05
CA ARG A 132 11.67 -8.36 5.44
C ARG A 132 12.81 -8.88 4.56
N HIS A 133 12.90 -10.19 4.35
CA HIS A 133 13.92 -10.81 3.50
C HIS A 133 13.83 -10.31 2.05
N CYS A 134 12.62 -10.32 1.45
CA CYS A 134 12.42 -9.84 0.08
C CYS A 134 12.81 -8.35 -0.09
N ILE A 135 12.48 -7.53 0.91
CA ILE A 135 12.79 -6.10 0.96
C ILE A 135 14.29 -5.87 1.11
N ALA A 136 14.97 -6.59 2.02
CA ALA A 136 16.40 -6.45 2.24
C ALA A 136 17.22 -6.90 1.01
N GLU A 137 16.83 -8.01 0.39
CA GLU A 137 17.51 -8.60 -0.77
C GLU A 137 17.15 -7.94 -2.10
N LYS A 138 16.19 -7.02 -2.11
CA LYS A 138 15.62 -6.38 -3.31
C LYS A 138 15.12 -7.41 -4.34
N LYS A 139 14.52 -8.51 -3.88
CA LYS A 139 14.11 -9.64 -4.73
C LYS A 139 12.78 -10.21 -4.25
N LEU A 140 11.94 -10.60 -5.21
CA LEU A 140 10.65 -11.26 -4.91
C LEU A 140 10.76 -12.78 -4.85
N ARG A 141 11.90 -13.36 -5.23
CA ARG A 141 12.11 -14.80 -5.24
C ARG A 141 12.36 -15.30 -3.82
N ILE A 142 11.56 -16.27 -3.37
CA ILE A 142 11.56 -16.77 -1.99
C ILE A 142 12.67 -17.81 -1.77
N ASN A 143 13.03 -18.58 -2.80
CA ASN A 143 14.14 -19.52 -2.72
C ASN A 143 14.85 -19.73 -4.06
N LYS A 144 16.06 -20.28 -4.00
CA LYS A 144 16.88 -20.53 -5.20
C LYS A 144 16.37 -21.70 -6.04
N LEU A 145 15.72 -22.71 -5.47
CA LEU A 145 15.43 -23.96 -6.17
C LEU A 145 14.05 -24.02 -6.83
N SER A 146 12.98 -23.60 -6.15
CA SER A 146 11.60 -23.81 -6.61
C SER A 146 11.09 -22.76 -7.62
N GLY A 147 11.81 -21.65 -7.77
CA GLY A 147 11.34 -20.52 -8.58
C GLY A 147 10.10 -19.81 -8.00
N LEU A 148 9.75 -20.10 -6.74
CA LEU A 148 8.67 -19.43 -6.03
C LEU A 148 9.00 -17.96 -5.83
N ARG A 149 7.97 -17.13 -6.03
CA ARG A 149 8.03 -15.69 -5.87
C ARG A 149 6.85 -15.23 -5.03
N LEU A 150 7.07 -14.18 -4.26
CA LEU A 150 6.07 -13.59 -3.37
C LEU A 150 4.87 -13.05 -4.13
N ASP A 151 5.10 -12.48 -5.32
CA ASP A 151 4.07 -11.94 -6.22
C ASP A 151 3.15 -13.01 -6.83
N HIS A 152 3.41 -14.30 -6.61
CA HIS A 152 2.44 -15.36 -6.89
C HIS A 152 1.32 -15.41 -5.83
N PHE A 153 1.66 -15.21 -4.56
CA PHE A 153 0.76 -15.38 -3.43
C PHE A 153 0.11 -14.08 -3.00
N ILE A 154 0.86 -12.96 -3.06
CA ILE A 154 0.36 -11.62 -2.74
C ILE A 154 0.23 -10.84 -4.04
N LYS A 155 -1.00 -10.72 -4.53
CA LYS A 155 -1.28 -10.00 -5.78
C LYS A 155 -1.76 -8.60 -5.47
N VAL A 156 -0.97 -7.65 -5.93
CA VAL A 156 -1.27 -6.24 -5.74
C VAL A 156 -2.14 -5.73 -6.88
N SER A 157 -3.30 -5.18 -6.55
CA SER A 157 -4.18 -4.46 -7.47
C SER A 157 -4.20 -2.99 -7.10
N VAL A 158 -4.12 -2.12 -8.10
CA VAL A 158 -4.13 -0.67 -7.90
C VAL A 158 -5.22 -0.09 -8.78
N PHE A 159 -6.08 0.76 -8.22
CA PHE A 159 -7.12 1.46 -8.96
C PHE A 159 -7.00 2.96 -8.76
N ARG A 160 -7.29 3.73 -9.81
CA ARG A 160 -7.44 5.18 -9.71
C ARG A 160 -8.89 5.48 -9.29
N ILE A 161 -9.07 6.11 -8.14
CA ILE A 161 -10.39 6.56 -7.69
C ILE A 161 -10.80 7.76 -8.56
N VAL A 162 -12.04 7.78 -9.05
CA VAL A 162 -12.58 8.91 -9.81
C VAL A 162 -14.02 9.18 -9.38
N ASP A 163 -14.46 10.41 -9.62
CA ASP A 163 -15.86 10.78 -9.49
C ASP A 163 -16.36 11.42 -10.80
N SER A 164 -17.07 10.63 -11.60
CA SER A 164 -17.70 11.10 -12.83
C SER A 164 -18.89 12.02 -12.60
N THR A 165 -19.41 12.09 -11.37
CA THR A 165 -20.53 12.97 -11.01
C THR A 165 -20.11 14.38 -10.63
N PHE A 166 -18.79 14.62 -10.52
CA PHE A 166 -18.18 15.90 -10.15
C PHE A 166 -18.59 16.45 -8.77
N HIS A 167 -19.13 15.62 -7.87
CA HIS A 167 -19.41 16.02 -6.49
C HIS A 167 -18.11 16.18 -5.70
N ILE A 168 -17.07 15.42 -6.05
CA ILE A 168 -15.77 15.41 -5.37
C ILE A 168 -14.66 15.64 -6.39
N SER A 169 -13.91 16.73 -6.23
CA SER A 169 -12.83 17.09 -7.15
C SER A 169 -11.67 16.10 -7.08
N ASP A 170 -10.93 15.99 -8.20
CA ASP A 170 -9.73 15.15 -8.32
C ASP A 170 -8.65 15.50 -7.27
N GLU A 171 -8.60 16.76 -6.86
CA GLU A 171 -7.72 17.30 -5.82
C GLU A 171 -8.10 16.73 -4.45
N ILE A 172 -9.37 16.83 -4.05
CA ILE A 172 -9.86 16.27 -2.78
C ILE A 172 -9.61 14.76 -2.73
N ILE A 173 -9.82 14.04 -3.84
CA ILE A 173 -9.55 12.60 -3.91
C ILE A 173 -8.07 12.28 -3.65
N LYS A 174 -7.15 13.14 -4.10
CA LYS A 174 -5.70 12.96 -3.89
C LYS A 174 -5.25 13.31 -2.49
N ASP A 175 -5.97 14.19 -1.82
CA ASP A 175 -5.67 14.69 -0.48
C ASP A 175 -6.22 13.80 0.63
N ILE A 176 -6.54 12.56 0.28
CA ILE A 176 -6.97 11.51 1.21
C ILE A 176 -5.83 10.52 1.40
N LEU A 177 -5.54 10.27 2.67
CA LEU A 177 -4.74 9.13 3.10
C LEU A 177 -5.57 8.32 4.09
N SER A 178 -5.74 7.02 3.83
CA SER A 178 -6.39 6.14 4.80
C SER A 178 -5.40 5.33 5.63
N ASN A 179 -5.84 4.82 6.78
CA ASN A 179 -5.19 3.68 7.43
C ASN A 179 -5.34 2.41 6.56
N PHE A 180 -4.67 1.33 6.99
CA PHE A 180 -4.86 0.02 6.40
C PHE A 180 -6.14 -0.62 6.93
N VAL A 181 -6.85 -1.31 6.06
CA VAL A 181 -7.98 -2.16 6.41
C VAL A 181 -7.66 -3.59 6.02
N GLN A 182 -7.87 -4.53 6.93
CA GLN A 182 -7.81 -5.96 6.68
C GLN A 182 -9.22 -6.53 6.52
N LYS A 183 -9.42 -7.37 5.50
CA LYS A 183 -10.66 -8.15 5.31
C LYS A 183 -10.31 -9.60 5.02
N ILE A 184 -11.08 -10.52 5.63
CA ILE A 184 -11.01 -11.93 5.29
C ILE A 184 -11.91 -12.15 4.06
N SER A 185 -11.35 -12.73 3.01
CA SER A 185 -12.10 -13.10 1.82
C SER A 185 -12.53 -14.56 1.92
N GLU A 186 -13.83 -14.78 2.15
CA GLU A 186 -14.41 -16.13 2.15
C GLU A 186 -14.30 -16.79 0.76
N THR A 187 -14.50 -16.00 -0.31
CA THR A 187 -14.48 -16.47 -1.70
C THR A 187 -13.11 -16.98 -2.15
N HIS A 188 -12.03 -16.32 -1.72
CA HIS A 188 -10.67 -16.69 -2.08
C HIS A 188 -9.95 -17.44 -0.96
N LYS A 189 -10.57 -17.68 0.21
CA LYS A 189 -9.90 -18.25 1.39
C LYS A 189 -8.57 -17.54 1.68
N GLY A 190 -8.63 -16.22 1.76
CA GLY A 190 -7.44 -15.38 1.80
C GLY A 190 -7.65 -14.11 2.62
N ILE A 191 -6.62 -13.28 2.65
CA ILE A 191 -6.64 -11.99 3.35
C ILE A 191 -6.44 -10.90 2.31
N THR A 192 -7.27 -9.88 2.36
CA THR A 192 -7.09 -8.67 1.57
C THR A 192 -6.79 -7.50 2.50
N TRP A 193 -5.66 -6.85 2.27
CA TRP A 193 -5.36 -5.55 2.88
C TRP A 193 -5.56 -4.45 1.86
N TYR A 194 -6.02 -3.28 2.27
CA TYR A 194 -6.01 -2.11 1.40
C TYR A 194 -5.89 -0.81 2.16
N PHE A 195 -5.44 0.21 1.44
CA PHE A 195 -5.39 1.59 1.89
C PHE A 195 -5.49 2.53 0.68
N ILE A 196 -5.79 3.81 0.95
CA ILE A 196 -5.95 4.86 -0.05
C ILE A 196 -4.84 5.88 0.12
N VAL A 197 -4.22 6.27 -0.99
CA VAL A 197 -3.14 7.26 -1.03
C VAL A 197 -3.03 7.88 -2.41
N GLU A 198 -2.84 9.20 -2.48
CA GLU A 198 -2.65 9.94 -3.76
C GLU A 198 -3.80 9.71 -4.77
N GLY A 199 -5.00 9.46 -4.27
CA GLY A 199 -6.17 9.16 -5.09
C GLY A 199 -6.18 7.75 -5.70
N PHE A 200 -5.30 6.88 -5.25
CA PHE A 200 -5.31 5.47 -5.58
C PHE A 200 -5.79 4.63 -4.40
N ILE A 201 -6.54 3.58 -4.69
CA ILE A 201 -6.76 2.49 -3.72
C ILE A 201 -5.87 1.31 -4.10
N ILE A 202 -5.11 0.82 -3.12
CA ILE A 202 -4.11 -0.24 -3.31
C ILE A 202 -4.56 -1.45 -2.49
N TYR A 203 -4.81 -2.56 -3.18
CA TYR A 203 -5.20 -3.84 -2.59
C TYR A 203 -4.01 -4.82 -2.62
N TYR A 204 -3.76 -5.48 -1.50
CA TYR A 204 -2.86 -6.62 -1.36
C TYR A 204 -3.71 -7.86 -1.14
N ASN A 205 -3.81 -8.73 -2.14
CA ASN A 205 -4.63 -9.93 -2.07
C ASN A 205 -3.73 -11.13 -1.80
N PHE A 206 -3.74 -11.63 -0.58
CA PHE A 206 -3.06 -12.86 -0.20
C PHE A 206 -3.96 -14.08 -0.44
N PHE A 207 -3.46 -15.01 -1.23
CA PHE A 207 -4.18 -16.19 -1.68
C PHE A 207 -3.25 -17.40 -1.74
N ILE A 208 -3.64 -18.48 -1.05
CA ILE A 208 -2.87 -19.74 -1.01
C ILE A 208 -3.40 -20.75 -2.05
N GLY A 209 -4.66 -20.61 -2.50
CA GLY A 209 -5.29 -21.53 -3.45
C GLY A 209 -5.29 -23.00 -3.03
N LYS A 210 -5.81 -23.87 -3.90
CA LYS A 210 -5.76 -25.34 -3.72
C LYS A 210 -4.48 -25.95 -4.29
N GLY A 211 -3.70 -25.18 -5.06
CA GLY A 211 -2.46 -25.64 -5.66
C GLY A 211 -1.80 -24.57 -6.52
N PHE A 212 -0.56 -24.84 -6.93
CA PHE A 212 0.30 -23.85 -7.57
C PHE A 212 -0.21 -23.33 -8.91
N HIS A 213 -0.88 -24.19 -9.69
CA HIS A 213 -1.49 -23.80 -10.95
C HIS A 213 -2.56 -22.73 -10.74
N GLU A 214 -3.45 -22.93 -9.76
CA GLU A 214 -4.51 -21.98 -9.41
C GLU A 214 -3.92 -20.65 -8.94
N ILE A 215 -2.92 -20.70 -8.05
CA ILE A 215 -2.23 -19.50 -7.56
C ILE A 215 -1.69 -18.66 -8.73
N ARG A 216 -1.14 -19.28 -9.77
CA ARG A 216 -0.61 -18.55 -10.93
C ARG A 216 -1.69 -18.07 -11.90
N ALA A 217 -2.73 -18.87 -12.09
CA ALA A 217 -3.81 -18.63 -13.04
C ALA A 217 -4.77 -17.53 -12.56
N THR A 218 -5.09 -17.49 -11.27
CA THR A 218 -6.00 -16.48 -10.71
C THR A 218 -5.50 -15.08 -11.02
N LYS A 219 -6.36 -14.21 -11.56
CA LYS A 219 -6.04 -12.81 -11.83
C LYS A 219 -7.01 -11.92 -11.09
N PHE A 220 -6.48 -10.85 -10.52
CA PHE A 220 -7.29 -9.80 -9.94
C PHE A 220 -7.49 -8.67 -10.95
N LEU A 221 -8.63 -8.00 -10.84
CA LEU A 221 -8.89 -6.80 -11.63
C LEU A 221 -7.84 -5.73 -11.28
N SER A 222 -7.36 -5.02 -12.29
CA SER A 222 -6.30 -4.00 -12.16
C SER A 222 -5.03 -4.47 -11.43
N GLN A 223 -4.71 -5.77 -11.50
CA GLN A 223 -3.50 -6.33 -10.91
C GLN A 223 -2.24 -5.78 -11.59
N LEU A 224 -1.22 -5.48 -10.79
CA LEU A 224 0.12 -5.17 -11.29
C LEU A 224 0.69 -6.35 -12.09
N LYS A 225 1.28 -6.05 -13.25
CA LYS A 225 1.88 -7.03 -14.15
C LYS A 225 3.34 -6.67 -14.40
N LYS A 226 4.15 -7.69 -14.65
CA LYS A 226 5.52 -7.48 -15.12
C LYS A 226 5.49 -6.78 -16.47
N GLY A 227 6.30 -5.73 -16.61
CA GLY A 227 6.41 -4.95 -17.83
C GLY A 227 6.94 -3.55 -17.52
N SER A 228 7.23 -2.80 -18.58
CA SER A 228 7.65 -1.40 -18.53
C SER A 228 6.49 -0.41 -18.45
N HIS A 229 5.25 -0.91 -18.49
CA HIS A 229 4.03 -0.11 -18.42
C HIS A 229 3.00 -0.82 -17.57
N GLN A 230 2.14 -0.05 -16.90
CA GLN A 230 1.06 -0.59 -16.11
C GLN A 230 -0.27 0.04 -16.50
N LYS A 231 -1.24 -0.80 -16.88
CA LYS A 231 -2.64 -0.40 -17.01
C LYS A 231 -3.28 -0.41 -15.61
N ILE A 232 -3.79 0.74 -15.18
CA ILE A 232 -4.47 0.95 -13.91
C ILE A 232 -5.91 1.37 -14.21
N LEU A 233 -6.86 0.52 -13.85
CA LEU A 233 -8.28 0.79 -14.06
C LEU A 233 -8.76 1.88 -13.10
N LYS A 234 -9.76 2.63 -13.56
CA LYS A 234 -10.50 3.56 -12.72
C LYS A 234 -11.59 2.83 -11.95
N VAL A 235 -11.91 3.35 -10.77
CA VAL A 235 -13.06 2.93 -9.97
C VAL A 235 -13.83 4.17 -9.55
N GLU A 236 -15.14 4.16 -9.77
CA GLU A 236 -16.01 5.25 -9.35
C GLU A 236 -16.24 5.19 -7.84
N ILE A 237 -16.20 6.34 -7.16
CA ILE A 237 -16.51 6.44 -5.73
C ILE A 237 -17.88 5.79 -5.43
N THR A 238 -18.86 6.01 -6.31
CA THR A 238 -20.24 5.53 -6.18
C THR A 238 -20.41 4.02 -6.34
N GLN A 239 -19.39 3.30 -6.81
CA GLN A 239 -19.46 1.84 -7.02
C GLN A 239 -18.99 1.03 -5.81
N SER A 240 -18.44 1.68 -4.78
CA SER A 240 -17.97 1.02 -3.58
C SER A 240 -18.62 1.65 -2.36
N LYS A 241 -19.44 0.88 -1.64
CA LYS A 241 -20.01 1.33 -0.36
C LYS A 241 -18.93 1.86 0.59
N THR A 242 -17.77 1.20 0.65
CA THR A 242 -16.62 1.66 1.44
C THR A 242 -16.10 3.03 1.00
N LEU A 243 -16.03 3.30 -0.32
CA LEU A 243 -15.64 4.62 -0.82
C LEU A 243 -16.75 5.65 -0.55
N ILE A 244 -18.01 5.31 -0.78
CA ILE A 244 -19.15 6.20 -0.46
C ILE A 244 -19.11 6.62 1.02
N ASP A 245 -19.00 5.65 1.93
CA ASP A 245 -18.99 5.90 3.38
C ASP A 245 -17.79 6.77 3.78
N LEU A 246 -16.61 6.49 3.21
CA LEU A 246 -15.39 7.28 3.37
C LEU A 246 -15.57 8.74 2.95
N PHE A 247 -16.08 8.97 1.75
CA PHE A 247 -16.17 10.31 1.20
C PHE A 247 -17.32 11.12 1.83
N ASN A 248 -18.43 10.47 2.19
CA ASN A 248 -19.54 11.10 2.89
C ASN A 248 -19.17 11.60 4.29
N SER A 249 -18.33 10.86 5.03
CA SER A 249 -17.92 11.29 6.36
C SER A 249 -17.06 12.54 6.35
N MET A 250 -16.33 12.79 5.25
CA MET A 250 -15.54 14.02 5.08
C MET A 250 -16.36 15.26 4.75
N ILE A 251 -17.56 15.08 4.18
CA ILE A 251 -18.50 16.18 3.87
C ILE A 251 -19.27 16.59 5.14
N ARG A 252 -19.54 15.65 6.04
CA ARG A 252 -20.32 15.87 7.26
C ARG A 252 -19.50 16.36 8.46
N GLY A 253 -18.19 16.45 8.35
CA GLY A 253 -17.28 16.89 9.41
C GLY A 253 -16.35 18.01 8.95
#